data_AF-A0A7S3FG40-F1
#
_entry.id   AF-A0A7S3FG40-F1
#
_cell.length_a   1.000
_cell.length_b   1.000
_cell.length_c   1.000
_cell.angle_alpha   90.00
_cell.angle_beta   90.00
_cell.angle_gamma   90.00
#
_symmetry.space_group_name_H-M   'P 1'
#
loop_
_entity.id
_entity.type
_entity.pdbx_description
1 polymer ?
#
loop_
_entity_poly.entity_id
_entity_poly.type
_entity_poly.pdbx_seq_one_letter_code
_entity_poly.pdbx_strand_id
1 'polypeptide(L)'
;MVGVGDRGSKSVLARVSVVNERSETVYDSFCKPTERVTDFRTFVSGVRPVHLRDAPSLEVVRGEVAMLLARRRVIGHSVSNDFNALQLKHPEHLVRDTAKYPPYLRVTGRPHSLKELALKHLGWAIQGGQHSSVDDARATMGLYLLHMKAWEAAISKGTALPQRMATAEDNAVTKPASGSGGGGGGGS
;
A
#
# COMPACT_ATOMS: atom_id res chain seq x y z
N MET A 1 1.11 -1.60 12.69
CA MET A 1 -0.03 -1.24 13.59
C MET A 1 -0.26 -2.36 14.60
N VAL A 2 -0.95 -2.06 15.70
CA VAL A 2 -1.45 -3.03 16.71
C VAL A 2 -2.95 -2.81 16.94
N GLY A 3 -3.62 -3.78 17.56
CA GLY A 3 -5.03 -3.75 17.93
C GLY A 3 -5.29 -3.24 19.35
N VAL A 4 -6.30 -2.37 19.48
CA VAL A 4 -6.84 -1.86 20.75
C VAL A 4 -8.36 -2.04 20.79
N GLY A 5 -8.98 -1.82 21.96
CA GLY A 5 -10.41 -2.04 22.18
C GLY A 5 -10.76 -3.52 22.36
N ASP A 6 -12.06 -3.86 22.41
CA ASP A 6 -12.49 -5.26 22.57
C ASP A 6 -11.89 -6.12 21.46
N ARG A 7 -11.14 -7.15 21.87
CA ARG A 7 -10.42 -8.10 21.00
C ARG A 7 -9.67 -7.47 19.80
N GLY A 8 -9.08 -6.28 19.98
CA GLY A 8 -8.30 -5.62 18.95
C GLY A 8 -9.11 -5.07 17.78
N SER A 9 -10.40 -4.75 18.01
CA SER A 9 -11.35 -4.22 17.02
C SER A 9 -10.90 -2.93 16.32
N LYS A 10 -10.01 -2.14 16.94
CA LYS A 10 -9.47 -0.90 16.35
C LYS A 10 -7.97 -1.03 16.10
N SER A 11 -7.50 -0.53 14.96
CA SER A 11 -6.07 -0.53 14.61
C SER A 11 -5.44 0.83 14.94
N VAL A 12 -4.30 0.83 15.64
CA VAL A 12 -3.54 2.04 15.97
C VAL A 12 -2.08 1.92 15.55
N LEU A 13 -1.43 3.07 15.36
CA LEU A 13 -0.02 3.13 15.00
C LEU A 13 0.85 2.44 16.06
N ALA A 14 1.86 1.73 15.59
CA ALA A 14 2.82 1.03 16.46
C ALA A 14 4.25 1.09 15.95
N ARG A 15 4.41 1.24 14.63
CA ARG A 15 5.68 1.48 13.94
C ARG A 15 5.38 2.26 12.68
N VAL A 16 6.26 3.17 12.31
CA VAL A 16 6.24 3.91 11.05
C VAL A 16 7.65 3.87 10.48
N SER A 17 7.75 3.73 9.16
CA SER A 17 9.01 3.78 8.45
C SER A 17 8.87 4.68 7.22
N VAL A 18 9.90 5.48 6.94
CA VAL A 18 10.00 6.34 5.77
C VAL A 18 11.32 6.03 5.06
N VAL A 19 11.23 5.85 3.75
CA VAL A 19 12.39 5.65 2.88
C VAL A 19 12.50 6.80 1.89
N ASN A 20 13.72 7.09 1.44
CA ASN A 20 13.94 8.03 0.35
C ASN A 20 13.84 7.35 -1.03
N GLU A 21 14.02 8.13 -2.09
CA GLU A 21 13.96 7.65 -3.48
C GLU A 21 15.00 6.55 -3.79
N ARG A 22 16.13 6.52 -3.08
CA ARG A 22 17.15 5.47 -3.18
C ARG A 22 16.82 4.23 -2.35
N SER A 23 15.62 4.14 -1.77
CA SER A 23 15.20 3.05 -0.88
C SER A 23 15.99 2.94 0.43
N GLU A 24 16.71 4.00 0.82
CA GLU A 24 17.39 4.11 2.10
C GLU A 24 16.37 4.51 3.18
N THR A 25 16.41 3.84 4.33
CA THR A 25 15.56 4.18 5.47
C THR A 25 16.03 5.49 6.09
N VAL A 26 15.19 6.52 6.05
CA VAL A 26 15.48 7.85 6.61
C VAL A 26 14.75 8.09 7.93
N TYR A 27 13.74 7.28 8.23
CA TYR A 27 13.06 7.28 9.52
C TYR A 27 12.50 5.89 9.79
N ASP A 28 12.69 5.35 10.98
CA ASP A 28 12.07 4.11 11.44
C ASP A 28 11.92 4.17 12.94
N SER A 29 10.69 4.19 13.42
CA SER A 29 10.40 4.37 14.84
C SER A 29 9.19 3.56 15.26
N PHE A 30 9.28 2.94 16.44
CA PHE A 30 8.11 2.44 17.14
C PHE A 30 7.33 3.61 17.73
N CYS A 31 6.03 3.44 17.89
CA CYS A 31 5.15 4.46 18.47
C CYS A 31 4.40 3.85 19.63
N LYS A 32 4.43 4.52 20.78
CA LYS A 32 3.63 4.14 21.94
C LYS A 32 2.14 4.33 21.62
N PRO A 33 1.31 3.27 21.68
CA PRO A 33 -0.12 3.39 21.44
C PRO A 33 -0.79 4.27 22.49
N THR A 34 -1.82 5.02 22.06
CA THR A 34 -2.61 5.90 22.93
C THR A 34 -3.58 5.15 23.84
N GLU A 35 -3.90 3.91 23.48
CA GLU A 35 -4.81 3.02 24.20
C GLU A 35 -4.12 1.70 24.56
N ARG A 36 -4.69 0.98 25.53
CA ARG A 36 -4.19 -0.35 25.90
C ARG A 36 -4.26 -1.29 24.70
N VAL A 37 -3.11 -1.86 24.35
CA VAL A 37 -3.01 -2.91 23.34
C VAL A 37 -3.68 -4.18 23.85
N THR A 38 -4.68 -4.66 23.11
CA THR A 38 -5.39 -5.92 23.37
C THR A 38 -5.01 -7.02 22.40
N ASP A 39 -4.44 -6.65 21.25
CA ASP A 39 -3.88 -7.58 20.27
C ASP A 39 -2.64 -6.96 19.59
N PHE A 40 -1.46 -7.55 19.79
CA PHE A 40 -0.22 -7.06 19.17
C PHE A 40 -0.12 -7.40 17.67
N ARG A 41 -0.89 -8.39 17.20
CA ARG A 41 -0.82 -8.92 15.84
C ARG A 41 0.61 -9.30 15.45
N THR A 42 1.41 -9.79 16.40
CA THR A 42 2.86 -9.98 16.24
C THR A 42 3.23 -10.83 15.02
N PHE A 43 2.40 -11.84 14.71
CA PHE A 43 2.59 -12.70 13.54
C PHE A 43 2.52 -11.93 12.21
N VAL A 44 1.78 -10.82 12.17
CA VAL A 44 1.71 -9.91 11.02
C VAL A 44 2.65 -8.71 11.20
N SER A 45 2.57 -7.99 12.31
CA SER A 45 3.21 -6.68 12.47
C SER A 45 4.68 -6.75 12.90
N GLY A 46 5.14 -7.89 13.41
CA GLY A 46 6.43 -8.02 14.09
C GLY A 46 6.55 -7.21 15.39
N VAL A 47 5.50 -6.49 15.80
CA VAL A 47 5.52 -5.64 17.01
C VAL A 47 5.35 -6.51 18.25
N ARG A 48 6.19 -6.28 19.26
CA ARG A 48 6.20 -6.98 20.54
C ARG A 48 6.04 -5.97 21.69
N PRO A 49 5.56 -6.39 22.87
CA PRO A 49 5.44 -5.50 24.04
C PRO A 49 6.73 -4.73 24.35
N VAL A 50 7.89 -5.39 24.24
CA VAL A 50 9.20 -4.78 24.47
C VAL A 50 9.50 -3.61 23.53
N HIS A 51 8.99 -3.63 22.30
CA HIS A 51 9.18 -2.54 21.34
C HIS A 51 8.40 -1.28 21.73
N LEU A 52 7.31 -1.41 22.52
CA LEU A 52 6.40 -0.31 22.84
C LEU A 52 6.62 0.30 24.22
N ARG A 53 7.40 -0.36 25.09
CA ARG A 53 7.61 0.05 26.49
C ARG A 53 8.20 1.46 26.57
N ASP A 54 9.27 1.68 25.81
CA ASP A 54 10.06 2.91 25.83
C ASP A 54 9.94 3.68 24.48
N ALA A 55 8.92 3.33 23.68
CA ALA A 55 8.67 4.00 22.41
C ALA A 55 8.22 5.46 22.61
N PRO A 56 8.61 6.37 21.69
CA PRO A 56 8.12 7.75 21.70
C PRO A 56 6.59 7.80 21.56
N SER A 57 6.00 8.88 22.07
CA SER A 57 4.56 9.13 21.94
C SER A 57 4.17 9.38 20.49
N LEU A 58 2.89 9.18 20.17
CA LEU A 58 2.34 9.52 18.85
C LEU A 58 2.63 10.99 18.48
N GLU A 59 2.60 11.90 19.43
CA GLU A 59 2.86 13.32 19.18
C GLU A 59 4.29 13.57 18.69
N VAL A 60 5.28 12.96 19.35
CA VAL A 60 6.70 13.06 18.96
C VAL A 60 6.90 12.47 17.57
N VAL A 61 6.46 11.22 17.36
CA VAL A 61 6.59 10.52 16.08
C VAL A 61 5.89 11.29 14.96
N ARG A 62 4.67 11.78 15.20
CA ARG A 62 3.92 12.60 14.24
C ARG A 62 4.67 13.88 13.90
N GLY A 63 5.24 14.58 14.88
CA GLY A 63 6.00 15.82 14.66
C GLY A 63 7.23 15.59 13.79
N GLU A 64 8.01 14.55 14.09
CA GLU A 64 9.20 14.16 13.31
C GLU A 64 8.82 13.78 11.88
N VAL A 65 7.79 12.95 11.70
CA VAL A 65 7.30 12.56 10.37
C VAL A 65 6.73 13.76 9.63
N ALA A 66 5.95 14.63 10.27
CA ALA A 66 5.40 15.83 9.64
C ALA A 66 6.50 16.76 9.11
N MET A 67 7.54 16.98 9.90
CA MET A 67 8.71 17.77 9.50
C MET A 67 9.44 17.10 8.33
N LEU A 68 9.63 15.78 8.39
CA LEU A 68 10.30 15.02 7.34
C LEU A 68 9.53 15.06 6.01
N LEU A 69 8.19 15.05 6.05
CA LEU A 69 7.33 15.06 4.86
C LEU A 69 7.00 16.47 4.37
N ALA A 70 7.37 17.52 5.12
CA ALA A 70 7.03 18.89 4.78
C ALA A 70 7.51 19.27 3.37
N ARG A 71 6.57 19.72 2.52
CA ARG A 71 6.83 20.13 1.11
C ARG A 71 7.43 19.02 0.23
N ARG A 72 7.35 17.76 0.63
CA ARG A 72 7.84 16.61 -0.14
C ARG A 72 6.67 15.80 -0.68
N ARG A 73 6.90 15.07 -1.78
CA ARG A 73 5.94 14.09 -2.27
C ARG A 73 5.93 12.86 -1.37
N VAL A 74 4.74 12.34 -1.08
CA VAL A 74 4.57 11.12 -0.29
C VAL A 74 4.07 10.02 -1.20
N ILE A 75 4.86 8.96 -1.30
CA ILE A 75 4.55 7.78 -2.09
C ILE A 75 4.09 6.70 -1.10
N GLY A 76 2.92 6.11 -1.35
CA GLY A 76 2.33 5.13 -0.45
C GLY A 76 1.43 4.13 -1.17
N HIS A 77 0.91 3.15 -0.43
CA HIS A 77 -0.08 2.19 -0.92
C HIS A 77 -1.28 2.17 0.03
N SER A 78 -2.40 2.77 -0.39
CA SER A 78 -3.53 3.10 0.49
C SER A 78 -3.14 4.05 1.64
N VAL A 79 -2.34 5.07 1.33
CA VAL A 79 -1.64 5.94 2.29
C VAL A 79 -2.57 6.72 3.24
N SER A 80 -3.85 6.85 2.89
CA SER A 80 -4.86 7.43 3.79
C SER A 80 -4.94 6.68 5.11
N ASN A 81 -4.72 5.36 5.11
CA ASN A 81 -4.70 4.56 6.32
C ASN A 81 -3.54 4.96 7.24
N ASP A 82 -2.35 5.16 6.67
CA ASP A 82 -1.15 5.58 7.41
C ASP A 82 -1.30 6.99 7.96
N PHE A 83 -1.80 7.94 7.16
CA PHE A 83 -2.08 9.30 7.60
C PHE A 83 -3.12 9.36 8.72
N ASN A 84 -4.17 8.54 8.64
CA ASN A 84 -5.15 8.43 9.72
C ASN A 84 -4.52 7.85 11.00
N ALA A 85 -3.69 6.81 10.88
CA ALA A 85 -2.99 6.22 12.02
C ALA A 85 -1.99 7.20 12.68
N LEU A 86 -1.31 8.03 11.87
CA LEU A 86 -0.42 9.10 12.31
C LEU A 86 -1.15 10.36 12.77
N GLN A 87 -2.47 10.47 12.54
CA GLN A 87 -3.25 11.71 12.72
C GLN A 87 -2.60 12.91 12.00
N LEU A 88 -2.12 12.68 10.78
CA LEU A 88 -1.39 13.65 9.95
C LEU A 88 -2.19 14.00 8.71
N LYS A 89 -2.19 15.27 8.31
CA LYS A 89 -2.69 15.72 7.00
C LYS A 89 -1.53 16.05 6.08
N HIS A 90 -1.65 15.68 4.81
CA HIS A 90 -0.66 16.00 3.79
C HIS A 90 -1.38 16.50 2.52
N PRO A 91 -0.86 17.50 1.80
CA PRO A 91 -1.51 18.03 0.61
C PRO A 91 -1.73 16.95 -0.46
N GLU A 92 -2.97 16.79 -0.94
CA GLU A 92 -3.33 15.70 -1.85
C GLU A 92 -2.52 15.72 -3.16
N HIS A 93 -2.21 16.92 -3.68
CA HIS A 93 -1.41 17.08 -4.89
C HIS A 93 0.06 16.60 -4.75
N LEU A 94 0.54 16.40 -3.52
CA LEU A 94 1.86 15.84 -3.23
C LEU A 94 1.81 14.33 -2.95
N VAL A 95 0.62 13.73 -2.88
CA VAL A 95 0.46 12.29 -2.63
C VAL A 95 0.52 11.51 -3.95
N ARG A 96 1.20 10.37 -3.93
CA ARG A 96 1.22 9.36 -4.99
C ARG A 96 0.83 8.02 -4.39
N ASP A 97 -0.44 7.68 -4.51
CA ASP A 97 -0.99 6.44 -3.97
C ASP A 97 -1.01 5.33 -5.04
N THR A 98 -0.11 4.36 -4.89
CA THR A 98 0.02 3.23 -5.82
C THR A 98 -1.21 2.33 -5.85
N ALA A 99 -2.04 2.33 -4.79
CA ALA A 99 -3.30 1.60 -4.77
C ALA A 99 -4.38 2.26 -5.65
N LYS A 100 -4.20 3.54 -6.01
CA LYS A 100 -5.13 4.30 -6.86
C LYS A 100 -4.59 4.54 -8.26
N TYR A 101 -3.37 4.09 -8.55
CA TYR A 101 -2.74 4.31 -9.84
C TYR A 101 -3.39 3.42 -10.91
N PRO A 102 -4.04 3.95 -11.96
CA PRO A 102 -4.85 3.14 -12.88
C PRO A 102 -4.12 1.94 -13.50
N PRO A 103 -2.83 2.02 -13.88
CA PRO A 103 -2.08 0.86 -14.37
C PRO A 103 -1.91 -0.27 -13.37
N TYR A 104 -2.09 -0.01 -12.07
CA TYR A 104 -2.04 -1.01 -10.99
C TYR A 104 -3.42 -1.44 -10.49
N LEU A 105 -4.50 -0.95 -11.09
CA LEU A 105 -5.85 -1.39 -10.74
C LEU A 105 -6.20 -2.71 -11.44
N ARG A 106 -7.09 -3.48 -10.83
CA ARG A 106 -7.76 -4.60 -11.49
C ARG A 106 -8.68 -4.07 -12.59
N VAL A 107 -9.10 -4.96 -13.50
CA VAL A 107 -10.18 -4.67 -14.49
C VAL A 107 -11.41 -4.08 -13.78
N THR A 108 -11.73 -4.57 -12.59
CA THR A 108 -12.87 -4.14 -11.77
C THR A 108 -12.71 -2.74 -11.17
N GLY A 109 -11.56 -2.08 -11.36
CA GLY A 109 -11.20 -0.81 -10.72
C GLY A 109 -10.76 -0.95 -9.25
N ARG A 110 -10.77 -2.16 -8.69
CA ARG A 110 -10.30 -2.41 -7.31
C ARG A 110 -8.76 -2.47 -7.25
N PRO A 111 -8.14 -2.03 -6.15
CA PRO A 111 -6.70 -2.14 -5.97
C PRO A 111 -6.24 -3.61 -5.90
N HIS A 112 -5.04 -3.87 -6.41
CA HIS A 112 -4.25 -5.03 -6.01
C HIS A 112 -3.60 -4.77 -4.65
N SER A 113 -3.30 -5.84 -3.91
CA SER A 113 -2.47 -5.72 -2.71
C SER A 113 -1.04 -5.32 -3.07
N LEU A 114 -0.34 -4.65 -2.15
CA LEU A 114 1.08 -4.33 -2.34
C LEU A 114 1.93 -5.58 -2.61
N LYS A 115 1.64 -6.69 -1.93
CA LYS A 115 2.30 -7.99 -2.15
C LYS A 115 2.17 -8.47 -3.59
N GLU A 116 0.96 -8.43 -4.16
CA GLU A 116 0.73 -8.82 -5.54
C GLU A 116 1.48 -7.91 -6.52
N LEU A 117 1.42 -6.59 -6.31
CA LEU A 117 2.10 -5.63 -7.19
C LEU A 117 3.62 -5.75 -7.10
N ALA A 118 4.17 -5.87 -5.90
CA ALA A 118 5.61 -6.04 -5.68
C ALA A 118 6.12 -7.31 -6.37
N LEU A 119 5.40 -8.43 -6.24
CA LEU A 119 5.77 -9.67 -6.92
C LEU A 119 5.68 -9.52 -8.45
N LYS A 120 4.58 -8.96 -8.96
CA LYS A 120 4.33 -8.84 -10.40
C LYS A 120 5.28 -7.87 -11.11
N HIS A 121 5.54 -6.71 -10.52
CA HIS A 121 6.25 -5.63 -11.20
C HIS A 121 7.72 -5.48 -10.78
N LEU A 122 8.08 -5.92 -9.57
CA LEU A 122 9.45 -5.84 -9.06
C LEU A 122 10.12 -7.21 -8.93
N GLY A 123 9.35 -8.30 -9.00
CA GLY A 123 9.85 -9.65 -8.69
C GLY A 123 10.12 -9.86 -7.20
N TRP A 124 9.57 -9.02 -6.32
CA TRP A 124 9.86 -9.03 -4.89
C TRP A 124 8.79 -9.79 -4.11
N ALA A 125 9.19 -10.87 -3.45
CA ALA A 125 8.33 -11.59 -2.52
C ALA A 125 8.38 -10.92 -1.13
N ILE A 126 7.41 -10.04 -0.86
CA ILE A 126 7.25 -9.38 0.44
C ILE A 126 6.10 -10.01 1.24
N GLN A 127 6.01 -9.71 2.54
CA GLN A 127 4.88 -10.15 3.40
C GLN A 127 4.66 -11.69 3.37
N GLY A 128 5.76 -12.45 3.32
CA GLY A 128 5.74 -13.92 3.40
C GLY A 128 5.70 -14.45 4.83
N GLY A 129 6.05 -13.62 5.81
CA GLY A 129 6.01 -13.89 7.24
C GLY A 129 5.56 -12.64 7.99
N GLN A 130 6.37 -12.17 8.95
CA GLN A 130 6.14 -10.86 9.56
C GLN A 130 6.33 -9.75 8.52
N HIS A 131 5.39 -8.82 8.47
CA HIS A 131 5.45 -7.66 7.62
C HIS A 131 6.51 -6.69 8.18
N SER A 132 7.31 -6.16 7.26
CA SER A 132 8.28 -5.12 7.54
C SER A 132 7.77 -3.84 6.90
N SER A 133 7.47 -2.83 7.71
CA SER A 133 7.05 -1.51 7.22
C SER A 133 8.12 -0.88 6.31
N VAL A 134 9.39 -1.21 6.52
CA VAL A 134 10.49 -0.78 5.66
C VAL A 134 10.40 -1.45 4.30
N ASP A 135 10.18 -2.76 4.23
CA ASP A 135 10.10 -3.49 2.96
C ASP A 135 8.86 -3.06 2.16
N ASP A 136 7.75 -2.82 2.84
CA ASP A 136 6.53 -2.28 2.23
C ASP A 136 6.79 -0.87 1.65
N ALA A 137 7.49 0.00 2.39
CA ALA A 137 7.84 1.35 1.91
C ALA A 137 8.79 1.30 0.70
N ARG A 138 9.78 0.39 0.70
CA ARG A 138 10.69 0.16 -0.43
C ARG A 138 9.95 -0.36 -1.65
N ALA A 139 9.09 -1.37 -1.49
CA ALA A 139 8.31 -1.91 -2.59
C ALA A 139 7.41 -0.85 -3.22
N THR A 140 6.76 -0.04 -2.39
CA THR A 140 5.93 1.06 -2.87
C THR A 140 6.75 2.11 -3.64
N MET A 141 7.93 2.48 -3.13
CA MET A 141 8.84 3.39 -3.85
C MET A 141 9.27 2.81 -5.19
N GLY A 142 9.64 1.52 -5.24
CA GLY A 142 10.00 0.83 -6.48
C GLY A 142 8.87 0.86 -7.51
N LEU A 143 7.63 0.57 -7.08
CA LEU A 143 6.45 0.65 -7.93
C LEU A 143 6.21 2.06 -8.48
N TYR A 144 6.43 3.10 -7.68
CA TYR A 144 6.32 4.48 -8.16
C TYR A 144 7.40 4.80 -9.21
N LEU A 145 8.66 4.41 -8.94
CA LEU A 145 9.79 4.70 -9.82
C LEU A 145 9.64 4.10 -11.22
N LEU A 146 9.03 2.91 -11.35
CA LEU A 146 8.72 2.29 -12.65
C LEU A 146 7.88 3.19 -13.57
N HIS A 147 7.03 4.03 -12.99
CA HIS A 147 6.10 4.89 -13.74
C HIS A 147 6.24 6.38 -13.45
N MET A 148 7.24 6.79 -12.67
CA MET A 148 7.42 8.17 -12.21
C MET A 148 7.33 9.17 -13.36
N LYS A 149 8.06 8.93 -14.46
CA LYS A 149 8.09 9.86 -15.60
C LYS A 149 6.69 10.10 -16.18
N ALA A 150 5.93 9.04 -16.42
CA ALA A 150 4.59 9.13 -17.01
C ALA A 150 3.57 9.71 -16.01
N TRP A 151 3.67 9.31 -14.74
CA TRP A 151 2.78 9.78 -13.68
C TRP A 151 2.94 11.28 -13.44
N GLU A 152 4.18 11.76 -13.25
CA GLU A 152 4.44 13.18 -13.00
C GLU A 152 4.13 14.05 -14.22
N ALA A 153 4.41 13.56 -15.44
CA ALA A 153 4.06 14.27 -16.66
C ALA A 153 2.53 14.47 -16.79
N ALA A 154 1.75 13.45 -16.45
CA ALA A 154 0.29 13.55 -16.49
C ALA A 154 -0.25 14.57 -15.47
N ILE A 155 0.26 14.52 -14.24
CA ILE A 155 -0.13 15.48 -13.18
C ILE A 155 0.27 16.91 -13.57
N SER A 156 1.50 17.11 -14.04
CA SER A 156 2.00 18.45 -14.40
C SER A 156 1.22 19.06 -15.57
N LYS A 157 0.70 18.25 -16.49
CA LYS A 157 -0.09 18.72 -17.64
C LYS A 157 -1.59 18.79 -17.35
N GLY A 158 -2.04 18.37 -16.17
CA GLY A 158 -3.46 18.24 -15.83
C GLY A 158 -4.19 17.21 -16.71
N THR A 159 -3.47 16.25 -17.28
CA THR A 159 -4.06 15.21 -18.14
C THR A 159 -4.42 13.97 -17.34
N ALA A 160 -5.26 13.12 -17.92
CA ALA A 160 -5.56 11.81 -17.34
C ALA A 160 -4.27 11.01 -17.09
N LEU A 161 -4.24 10.26 -15.99
CA LEU A 161 -3.15 9.32 -15.71
C LEU A 161 -3.09 8.24 -16.80
N PRO A 162 -1.91 7.63 -17.03
CA PRO A 162 -1.78 6.49 -17.93
C PRO A 162 -2.81 5.42 -17.60
N GLN A 163 -3.44 4.86 -18.62
CA GLN A 163 -4.40 3.79 -18.44
C GLN A 163 -3.69 2.44 -18.32
N ARG A 164 -4.37 1.47 -17.72
CA ARG A 164 -3.88 0.11 -17.65
C ARG A 164 -3.72 -0.45 -19.06
N MET A 165 -2.55 -1.00 -19.35
CA MET A 165 -2.33 -1.76 -20.59
C MET A 165 -3.04 -3.11 -20.46
N ALA A 166 -3.81 -3.51 -21.47
CA ALA A 166 -4.46 -4.80 -21.50
C ALA A 166 -3.40 -5.92 -21.48
N THR A 167 -3.55 -6.87 -20.59
CA THR A 167 -2.66 -8.03 -20.44
C THR A 167 -3.32 -9.30 -20.99
N ALA A 168 -2.52 -10.33 -21.26
CA ALA A 168 -3.03 -11.63 -21.71
C ALA A 168 -4.04 -12.26 -20.73
N GLU A 169 -3.92 -11.98 -19.42
CA GLU A 169 -4.85 -12.42 -18.38
C GLU A 169 -6.24 -11.78 -18.56
N ASP A 170 -6.31 -10.54 -19.03
CA ASP A 170 -7.57 -9.83 -19.25
C ASP A 170 -8.35 -10.41 -20.44
N ASN A 171 -7.65 -10.93 -21.44
CA ASN A 171 -8.24 -11.62 -22.58
C ASN A 171 -8.76 -13.03 -22.25
N ALA A 172 -8.31 -13.63 -21.14
CA ALA A 172 -8.83 -14.91 -20.67
C ALA A 172 -10.16 -14.77 -19.93
N VAL A 173 -10.41 -13.63 -19.29
CA VAL A 173 -11.67 -13.32 -18.57
C VAL A 173 -12.78 -12.91 -19.53
N THR A 174 -12.47 -12.39 -20.72
CA THR A 174 -13.45 -11.88 -21.69
C THR A 174 -13.91 -12.91 -22.73
N LYS A 175 -13.36 -14.14 -22.76
CA LYS A 175 -13.92 -15.19 -23.61
C LYS A 175 -15.24 -15.69 -23.01
N PRO A 176 -16.40 -15.51 -23.65
CA PRO A 176 -17.59 -16.25 -23.24
C PRO A 176 -17.28 -17.73 -23.40
N ALA A 177 -17.63 -18.54 -22.40
CA ALA A 177 -17.62 -19.98 -22.54
C ALA A 177 -18.46 -20.33 -23.78
N SER A 178 -17.81 -20.75 -24.86
CA SER A 178 -18.48 -21.21 -26.07
C SER A 178 -19.32 -22.42 -25.68
N GLY A 179 -20.61 -22.20 -25.42
CA GLY A 179 -21.59 -23.25 -25.27
C GLY A 179 -21.55 -24.10 -26.54
N SER A 180 -21.20 -25.36 -26.37
CA SER A 180 -21.26 -26.37 -27.41
C SER A 180 -22.69 -26.45 -27.92
N GLY A 181 -22.93 -25.89 -29.11
CA GLY A 181 -24.11 -26.18 -29.90
C GLY A 181 -24.06 -27.64 -30.35
N GLY A 182 -24.66 -28.52 -29.55
CA GLY A 182 -24.90 -29.91 -29.92
C GLY A 182 -25.97 -29.95 -30.99
N GLY A 183 -25.55 -30.18 -32.23
CA GLY A 183 -26.44 -30.60 -33.31
C GLY A 183 -27.03 -31.97 -33.00
N GLY A 184 -28.33 -32.09 -33.16
CA GLY A 184 -29.06 -33.36 -33.17
C GLY A 184 -30.09 -33.31 -34.29
N GLY A 185 -29.71 -33.83 -35.46
CA GLY A 185 -30.64 -34.16 -36.53
C GLY A 185 -31.14 -35.60 -36.40
N GLY A 186 -32.22 -35.89 -37.12
CA GLY A 186 -32.86 -37.21 -37.25
C GLY A 186 -34.28 -37.16 -36.67
N GLY A 187 -35.36 -37.34 -37.41
CA GLY A 187 -35.53 -38.08 -38.66
C GLY A 187 -36.61 -39.11 -38.41
N SER A 188 -37.70 -38.99 -39.20
CA SER A 188 -38.89 -39.86 -39.28
C SER A 188 -39.97 -39.67 -38.21
#